data_AF-A0A7M7GE29-F1
#
_entry.id   AF-A0A7M7GE29-F1
#
_cell.length_a   1.000
_cell.length_b   1.000
_cell.length_c   1.000
_cell.angle_alpha   90.00
_cell.angle_beta   90.00
_cell.angle_gamma   90.00
#
_symmetry.space_group_name_H-M   'P 1'
#
loop_
_entity.id
_entity.type
_entity.pdbx_description
1 polymer ?
#
loop_
_entity_poly.entity_id
_entity_poly.type
_entity_poly.pdbx_seq_one_letter_code
_entity_poly.pdbx_strand_id
1 'polypeptide(L)'
;MTPEHHHHESSSTSDLSCCLDACRTKEHIRIAASSFCGRRAMVKKLWCRELARKWFQAKFEPPHGRCFSEPKCQDQLKLWYLIYRWLIFSCWLLVVLFSFFEVGSAQPLGIWEKWPIYLTNWDLALGLSQSLLGVCLVTRRWRQQRRCVDFDPSTLEYGKLEKIYWFLYIVTSSLALGVTVTYWGLVHDPKIHHVDPLNILIHVSNSLLMLLDLCVTGVPFELRCFWWCPLMVSLYVLFSLVYYAAGGLDKRGQHKIYNILDWEKPERTILVCAGGLVFLAITHCLLYFIARFRDRAYERRRRLIVSATQNGCKEEAERRKNESSYV
;
A
#
# COMPACT_ATOMS: atom_id res chain seq x y z
N MET A 1 91.43 -19.03 -35.09
CA MET A 1 90.89 -17.75 -34.61
C MET A 1 89.78 -18.08 -33.62
N THR A 2 90.00 -17.67 -32.36
CA THR A 2 89.13 -17.52 -31.15
C THR A 2 87.60 -17.39 -31.33
N PRO A 3 86.75 -17.50 -30.27
CA PRO A 3 86.89 -18.14 -28.95
C PRO A 3 85.63 -18.92 -28.45
N GLU A 4 85.73 -19.45 -27.22
CA GLU A 4 84.70 -20.02 -26.33
C GLU A 4 83.57 -19.04 -25.95
N HIS A 5 82.42 -19.57 -25.51
CA HIS A 5 81.72 -19.03 -24.32
C HIS A 5 80.71 -20.04 -23.70
N HIS A 6 80.91 -20.29 -22.41
CA HIS A 6 79.99 -20.96 -21.47
C HIS A 6 78.64 -20.23 -21.33
N HIS A 7 77.55 -20.98 -21.11
CA HIS A 7 76.43 -20.50 -20.29
C HIS A 7 75.80 -21.61 -19.44
N HIS A 8 75.57 -21.22 -18.18
CA HIS A 8 75.09 -21.96 -17.02
C HIS A 8 73.67 -22.55 -17.16
N GLU A 9 73.49 -23.80 -16.72
CA GLU A 9 72.20 -24.35 -16.28
C GLU A 9 71.95 -23.95 -14.82
N SER A 10 71.00 -23.06 -14.56
CA SER A 10 70.34 -22.93 -13.25
C SER A 10 69.11 -22.01 -13.32
N SER A 11 67.93 -22.52 -13.72
CA SER A 11 66.64 -21.81 -13.50
C SER A 11 65.42 -22.64 -13.93
N SER A 12 65.16 -23.81 -13.34
CA SER A 12 63.92 -24.56 -13.64
C SER A 12 63.14 -25.03 -12.42
N THR A 13 63.70 -24.93 -11.20
CA THR A 13 63.05 -25.42 -9.98
C THR A 13 62.32 -24.33 -9.18
N SER A 14 62.68 -23.04 -9.33
CA SER A 14 62.01 -21.93 -8.63
C SER A 14 60.61 -21.63 -9.17
N ASP A 15 60.44 -21.73 -10.49
CA ASP A 15 59.22 -21.27 -11.16
C ASP A 15 58.07 -22.26 -10.98
N LEU A 16 58.37 -23.57 -10.90
CA LEU A 16 57.37 -24.60 -10.65
C LEU A 16 56.82 -24.55 -9.21
N SER A 17 57.67 -24.23 -8.23
CA SER A 17 57.25 -24.04 -6.83
C SER A 17 56.33 -22.83 -6.68
N CYS A 18 56.66 -21.72 -7.34
CA CYS A 18 55.87 -20.49 -7.30
C CYS A 18 54.48 -20.69 -7.96
N CYS A 19 54.41 -21.46 -9.06
CA CYS A 19 53.15 -21.79 -9.72
C CYS A 19 52.25 -22.73 -8.88
N LEU A 20 52.84 -23.72 -8.19
CA LEU A 20 52.10 -24.63 -7.31
C LEU A 20 51.52 -23.91 -6.08
N ASP A 21 52.28 -23.00 -5.47
CA ASP A 21 51.81 -22.17 -4.35
C ASP A 21 50.73 -21.19 -4.79
N ALA A 22 50.86 -20.56 -5.96
CA ALA A 22 49.82 -19.69 -6.51
C ALA A 22 48.51 -20.45 -6.84
N CYS A 23 48.60 -21.71 -7.29
CA CYS A 23 47.46 -22.56 -7.57
C CYS A 23 46.76 -23.00 -6.27
N ARG A 24 47.53 -23.47 -5.28
CA ARG A 24 47.03 -23.86 -3.95
C ARG A 24 46.35 -22.69 -3.23
N THR A 25 46.93 -21.48 -3.32
CA THR A 25 46.36 -20.27 -2.72
C THR A 25 45.03 -19.87 -3.37
N LYS A 26 44.92 -19.98 -4.71
CA LYS A 26 43.65 -19.75 -5.44
C LYS A 26 42.57 -20.76 -5.05
N GLU A 27 42.92 -22.02 -4.85
CA GLU A 27 41.99 -23.07 -4.42
C GLU A 27 41.46 -22.81 -3.00
N HIS A 28 42.35 -22.45 -2.06
CA HIS A 28 41.95 -22.09 -0.69
C HIS A 28 41.05 -20.85 -0.65
N ILE A 29 41.30 -19.83 -1.49
CA ILE A 29 40.44 -18.64 -1.58
C ILE A 29 39.06 -19.01 -2.15
N ARG A 30 38.97 -19.89 -3.15
CA ARG A 30 37.68 -20.36 -3.70
C ARG A 30 36.88 -21.20 -2.70
N ILE A 31 37.55 -22.07 -1.93
CA ILE A 31 36.91 -22.86 -0.87
C ILE A 31 36.43 -21.96 0.27
N ALA A 32 37.22 -20.97 0.67
CA ALA A 32 36.82 -20.00 1.69
C ALA A 32 35.65 -19.10 1.22
N ALA A 33 35.67 -18.65 -0.03
CA ALA A 33 34.59 -17.85 -0.61
C ALA A 33 33.27 -18.63 -0.77
N SER A 34 33.34 -19.90 -1.21
CA SER A 34 32.16 -20.78 -1.30
C SER A 34 31.60 -21.14 0.07
N SER A 35 32.47 -21.41 1.06
CA SER A 35 32.10 -21.60 2.47
C SER A 35 31.43 -20.36 3.06
N PHE A 36 32.00 -19.16 2.86
CA PHE A 36 31.46 -17.91 3.38
C PHE A 36 30.14 -17.54 2.69
N CYS A 37 30.03 -17.72 1.38
CA CYS A 37 28.81 -17.50 0.62
C CYS A 37 27.71 -18.50 1.05
N GLY A 38 28.07 -19.77 1.24
CA GLY A 38 27.18 -20.81 1.76
C GLY A 38 26.68 -20.52 3.18
N ARG A 39 27.55 -20.05 4.08
CA ARG A 39 27.19 -19.64 5.45
C ARG A 39 26.27 -18.44 5.45
N ARG A 40 26.53 -17.42 4.62
CA ARG A 40 25.70 -16.22 4.48
C ARG A 40 24.32 -16.53 3.87
N ALA A 41 24.27 -17.44 2.90
CA ALA A 41 23.02 -17.94 2.31
C ALA A 41 22.21 -18.77 3.31
N MET A 42 22.87 -19.62 4.10
CA MET A 42 22.22 -20.43 5.14
C MET A 42 21.65 -19.56 6.26
N VAL A 43 22.35 -18.51 6.70
CA VAL A 43 21.86 -17.54 7.68
C VAL A 43 20.65 -16.76 7.15
N LYS A 44 20.67 -16.29 5.89
CA LYS A 44 19.49 -15.65 5.27
C LYS A 44 18.29 -16.59 5.22
N LYS A 45 18.50 -17.87 4.87
CA LYS A 45 17.43 -18.88 4.79
C LYS A 45 16.84 -19.20 6.18
N LEU A 46 17.68 -19.24 7.22
CA LEU A 46 17.24 -19.43 8.60
C LEU A 46 16.43 -18.21 9.08
N TRP A 47 16.92 -17.00 8.80
CA TRP A 47 16.26 -15.75 9.19
C TRP A 47 14.92 -15.54 8.48
N CYS A 48 14.83 -15.82 7.17
CA CYS A 48 13.57 -15.81 6.44
C CYS A 48 12.58 -16.86 6.98
N ARG A 49 13.04 -18.06 7.33
CA ARG A 49 12.19 -19.09 7.95
C ARG A 49 11.70 -18.67 9.32
N GLU A 50 12.54 -18.02 10.10
CA GLU A 50 12.19 -17.56 11.45
C GLU A 50 11.25 -16.36 11.43
N LEU A 51 11.45 -15.43 10.50
CA LEU A 51 10.49 -14.36 10.21
C LEU A 51 9.16 -14.90 9.72
N ALA A 52 9.16 -15.83 8.76
CA ALA A 52 7.94 -16.47 8.28
C ALA A 52 7.24 -17.22 9.42
N ARG A 53 7.99 -17.96 10.25
CA ARG A 53 7.43 -18.65 11.41
C ARG A 53 6.83 -17.68 12.41
N LYS A 54 7.52 -16.58 12.76
CA LYS A 54 6.98 -15.52 13.64
C LYS A 54 5.75 -14.84 13.04
N TRP A 55 5.70 -14.68 11.71
CA TRP A 55 4.56 -14.10 11.00
C TRP A 55 3.34 -15.02 11.03
N PHE A 56 3.53 -16.31 10.77
CA PHE A 56 2.45 -17.30 10.78
C PHE A 56 2.02 -17.71 12.21
N GLN A 57 2.92 -17.61 13.20
CA GLN A 57 2.63 -17.91 14.61
C GLN A 57 2.17 -16.70 15.41
N ALA A 58 2.30 -15.48 14.90
CA ALA A 58 1.74 -14.30 15.54
C ALA A 58 0.22 -14.44 15.59
N LYS A 59 -0.31 -14.71 16.79
CA LYS A 59 -1.75 -14.80 17.07
C LYS A 59 -2.42 -13.56 16.46
N PHE A 60 -3.36 -13.78 15.54
CA PHE A 60 -4.15 -12.69 14.97
C PHE A 60 -5.08 -12.17 16.06
N GLU A 61 -4.74 -11.04 16.63
CA GLU A 61 -5.67 -10.28 17.45
C GLU A 61 -6.46 -9.36 16.52
N PRO A 62 -7.79 -9.54 16.41
CA PRO A 62 -8.59 -8.68 15.55
C PRO A 62 -8.53 -7.24 16.06
N PRO A 63 -8.53 -6.25 15.15
CA PRO A 63 -8.61 -4.87 15.56
C PRO A 63 -9.90 -4.60 16.34
N HIS A 64 -9.81 -3.72 17.33
CA HIS A 64 -10.97 -3.33 18.12
C HIS A 64 -11.98 -2.54 17.26
N GLY A 65 -13.28 -2.75 17.47
CA GLY A 65 -14.36 -2.17 16.64
C GLY A 65 -14.33 -0.64 16.57
N ARG A 66 -13.82 0.01 17.63
CA ARG A 66 -13.66 1.47 17.69
C ARG A 66 -12.85 2.06 16.54
N CYS A 67 -11.82 1.35 16.05
CA CYS A 67 -10.89 1.85 15.04
C CYS A 67 -11.59 2.18 13.71
N PHE A 68 -12.73 1.55 13.44
CA PHE A 68 -13.49 1.74 12.20
C PHE A 68 -14.47 2.91 12.24
N SER A 69 -14.69 3.49 13.43
CA SER A 69 -15.70 4.53 13.65
C SER A 69 -15.16 5.80 14.32
N GLU A 70 -13.87 5.83 14.66
CA GLU A 70 -13.17 6.98 15.25
C GLU A 70 -12.16 7.61 14.27
N PRO A 71 -11.95 8.93 14.35
CA PRO A 71 -10.78 9.54 13.74
C PRO A 71 -9.52 9.16 14.53
N LYS A 72 -8.35 9.18 13.91
CA LYS A 72 -7.10 8.84 14.60
C LYS A 72 -6.73 9.84 15.71
N CYS A 73 -7.17 11.09 15.56
CA CYS A 73 -6.78 12.18 16.45
C CYS A 73 -7.53 12.23 17.78
N GLN A 74 -8.70 11.59 17.88
CA GLN A 74 -9.62 11.74 19.03
C GLN A 74 -10.38 10.45 19.28
N ASP A 75 -10.57 10.12 20.56
CA ASP A 75 -11.25 8.90 20.99
C ASP A 75 -12.78 9.05 21.00
N GLN A 76 -13.28 10.28 21.08
CA GLN A 76 -14.70 10.61 21.10
C GLN A 76 -15.16 11.09 19.73
N LEU A 77 -16.31 10.60 19.28
CA LEU A 77 -16.88 10.99 17.99
C LEU A 77 -17.48 12.39 18.13
N LYS A 78 -17.00 13.33 17.30
CA LYS A 78 -17.51 14.70 17.20
C LYS A 78 -18.17 14.93 15.84
N LEU A 79 -19.04 15.94 15.77
CA LEU A 79 -19.79 16.29 14.56
C LEU A 79 -18.90 16.50 13.34
N TRP A 80 -17.72 17.11 13.51
CA TRP A 80 -16.79 17.36 12.40
C TRP A 80 -16.39 16.08 11.67
N TYR A 81 -16.22 14.96 12.39
CA TYR A 81 -15.80 13.70 11.77
C TYR A 81 -16.95 13.03 11.03
N LEU A 82 -18.18 13.17 11.54
CA LEU A 82 -19.38 12.74 10.83
C LEU A 82 -19.53 13.52 9.51
N ILE A 83 -19.37 14.85 9.53
CA ILE A 83 -19.39 15.71 8.34
C ILE A 83 -18.29 15.29 7.37
N TYR A 84 -17.07 15.05 7.87
CA TYR A 84 -15.96 14.58 7.05
C TYR A 84 -16.28 13.27 6.32
N ARG A 85 -16.89 12.28 6.99
CA ARG A 85 -17.26 11.01 6.35
C ARG A 85 -18.33 11.17 5.27
N TRP A 86 -19.33 12.02 5.51
CA TRP A 86 -20.32 12.36 4.48
C TRP A 86 -19.67 13.07 3.30
N LEU A 87 -18.74 14.00 3.52
CA LEU A 87 -18.00 14.68 2.47
C LEU A 87 -17.20 13.70 1.61
N ILE A 88 -16.43 12.80 2.23
CA ILE A 88 -15.65 11.78 1.50
C ILE A 88 -16.57 10.89 0.66
N PHE A 89 -17.68 10.41 1.23
CA PHE A 89 -18.66 9.62 0.49
C PHE A 89 -19.25 10.40 -0.69
N SER A 90 -19.63 11.67 -0.48
CA SER A 90 -20.13 12.54 -1.55
C SER A 90 -19.09 12.77 -2.65
N CYS A 91 -17.82 12.97 -2.30
CA CYS A 91 -16.74 13.09 -3.28
C CYS A 91 -16.59 11.81 -4.12
N TRP A 92 -16.59 10.63 -3.50
CA TRP A 92 -16.58 9.35 -4.21
C TRP A 92 -17.78 9.18 -5.13
N LEU A 93 -18.97 9.53 -4.65
CA LEU A 93 -20.19 9.46 -5.44
C LEU A 93 -20.10 10.37 -6.67
N LEU A 94 -19.61 11.61 -6.50
CA LEU A 94 -19.40 12.54 -7.62
C LEU A 94 -18.37 12.02 -8.62
N VAL A 95 -17.25 11.45 -8.16
CA VAL A 95 -16.24 10.85 -9.05
C VAL A 95 -16.84 9.72 -9.87
N VAL A 96 -17.61 8.82 -9.24
CA VAL A 96 -18.28 7.71 -9.93
C VAL A 96 -19.32 8.23 -10.93
N LEU A 97 -20.13 9.21 -10.54
CA LEU A 97 -21.12 9.81 -11.44
C LEU A 97 -20.45 10.49 -12.63
N PHE A 98 -19.40 11.29 -12.42
CA PHE A 98 -18.70 11.96 -13.51
C PHE A 98 -17.95 10.96 -14.41
N SER A 99 -17.40 9.89 -13.83
CA SER A 99 -16.82 8.77 -14.58
C SER A 99 -17.84 8.05 -15.44
N PHE A 100 -19.02 7.75 -14.88
CA PHE A 100 -20.08 7.07 -15.60
C PHE A 100 -20.61 7.98 -16.72
N PHE A 101 -20.95 9.23 -16.40
CA PHE A 101 -21.48 10.26 -17.31
C PHE A 101 -20.48 10.96 -18.22
N GLU A 102 -19.21 10.57 -18.15
CA GLU A 102 -18.11 11.18 -18.90
C GLU A 102 -18.09 12.72 -18.78
N VAL A 103 -18.56 13.24 -17.65
CA VAL A 103 -18.68 14.68 -17.41
C VAL A 103 -17.29 15.27 -17.25
N GLY A 104 -16.95 16.22 -18.12
CA GLY A 104 -15.62 16.82 -18.18
C GLY A 104 -14.63 16.07 -19.08
N SER A 105 -15.08 15.07 -19.86
CA SER A 105 -14.30 14.48 -20.96
C SER A 105 -14.25 15.44 -22.16
N ALA A 106 -13.08 15.55 -22.79
CA ALA A 106 -12.93 16.28 -24.05
C ALA A 106 -13.55 15.53 -25.25
N GLN A 107 -13.62 14.20 -25.16
CA GLN A 107 -14.19 13.33 -26.19
C GLN A 107 -15.05 12.23 -25.54
N PRO A 108 -16.28 12.56 -25.09
CA PRO A 108 -17.18 11.54 -24.57
C PRO A 108 -17.60 10.59 -25.70
N LEU A 109 -17.49 9.29 -25.46
CA LEU A 109 -17.91 8.24 -26.38
C LEU A 109 -19.34 7.79 -26.09
N GLY A 110 -19.83 7.96 -24.86
CA GLY A 110 -21.21 7.60 -24.49
C GLY A 110 -21.51 6.10 -24.57
N ILE A 111 -20.49 5.25 -24.38
CA ILE A 111 -20.59 3.78 -24.42
C ILE A 111 -20.51 3.25 -22.98
N TRP A 112 -21.63 3.37 -22.27
CA TRP A 112 -21.81 3.15 -20.84
C TRP A 112 -21.63 1.68 -20.44
N GLU A 113 -22.05 0.77 -21.31
CA GLU A 113 -21.96 -0.68 -21.12
C GLU A 113 -20.51 -1.17 -21.04
N LYS A 114 -19.55 -0.38 -21.50
CA LYS A 114 -18.12 -0.65 -21.38
C LYS A 114 -17.51 -0.13 -20.09
N TRP A 115 -18.23 0.66 -19.29
CA TRP A 115 -17.74 1.13 -18.00
C TRP A 115 -17.22 -0.01 -17.08
N PRO A 116 -17.91 -1.15 -16.89
CA PRO A 116 -17.45 -2.20 -15.98
C PRO A 116 -16.26 -3.02 -16.48
N ILE A 117 -15.72 -2.79 -17.69
CA ILE A 117 -14.57 -3.59 -18.17
C ILE A 117 -13.22 -3.04 -17.69
N TYR A 118 -13.19 -1.78 -17.26
CA TYR A 118 -11.96 -1.09 -16.86
C TYR A 118 -11.66 -1.30 -15.37
N LEU A 119 -10.41 -1.67 -15.05
CA LEU A 119 -9.94 -1.83 -13.67
C LEU A 119 -10.05 -0.54 -12.86
N THR A 120 -9.78 0.61 -13.49
CA THR A 120 -9.98 1.93 -12.86
C THR A 120 -11.41 2.08 -12.34
N ASN A 121 -12.40 1.61 -13.09
CA ASN A 121 -13.79 1.73 -12.72
C ASN A 121 -14.19 0.73 -11.62
N TRP A 122 -13.57 -0.46 -11.58
CA TRP A 122 -13.68 -1.38 -10.45
C TRP A 122 -13.16 -0.73 -9.16
N ASP A 123 -12.01 -0.07 -9.23
CA ASP A 123 -11.44 0.66 -8.10
C ASP A 123 -12.36 1.80 -7.61
N LEU A 124 -12.95 2.56 -8.54
CA LEU A 124 -13.95 3.58 -8.21
C LEU A 124 -15.19 3.00 -7.50
N ALA A 125 -15.71 1.88 -7.98
CA ALA A 125 -16.84 1.19 -7.34
C ALA A 125 -16.48 0.65 -5.95
N LEU A 126 -15.28 0.11 -5.77
CA LEU A 126 -14.77 -0.34 -4.48
C LEU A 126 -14.62 0.84 -3.51
N GLY A 127 -14.08 1.98 -3.96
CA GLY A 127 -13.94 3.19 -3.14
C GLY A 127 -15.29 3.82 -2.74
N LEU A 128 -16.27 3.84 -3.64
CA LEU A 128 -17.63 4.25 -3.28
C LEU A 128 -18.25 3.30 -2.24
N SER A 129 -18.09 1.99 -2.43
CA SER A 129 -18.60 0.99 -1.49
C SER A 129 -17.93 1.09 -0.12
N GLN A 130 -16.62 1.29 -0.09
CA GLN A 130 -15.84 1.50 1.13
C GLN A 130 -16.30 2.76 1.86
N SER A 131 -16.38 3.89 1.17
CA SER A 131 -16.77 5.17 1.78
C SER A 131 -18.22 5.14 2.29
N LEU A 132 -19.13 4.44 1.58
CA LEU A 132 -20.49 4.18 2.06
C LEU A 132 -20.50 3.41 3.38
N LEU A 133 -19.77 2.30 3.46
CA LEU A 133 -19.65 1.55 4.71
C LEU A 133 -19.02 2.40 5.83
N GLY A 134 -18.02 3.21 5.50
CA GLY A 134 -17.39 4.13 6.45
C GLY A 134 -18.38 5.14 7.05
N VAL A 135 -19.18 5.80 6.21
CA VAL A 135 -20.21 6.74 6.70
C VAL A 135 -21.35 6.02 7.44
N CYS A 136 -21.74 4.81 7.02
CA CYS A 136 -22.71 4.00 7.74
C CYS A 136 -22.24 3.63 9.16
N LEU A 137 -21.00 3.16 9.31
CA LEU A 137 -20.42 2.79 10.61
C LEU A 137 -20.33 4.00 11.55
N VAL A 138 -19.84 5.15 11.05
CA VAL A 138 -19.72 6.39 11.83
C VAL A 138 -21.10 6.96 12.19
N THR A 139 -22.07 6.90 11.28
CA THR A 139 -23.46 7.35 11.56
C THR A 139 -24.13 6.44 12.58
N ARG A 140 -23.95 5.11 12.49
CA ARG A 140 -24.47 4.14 13.47
C ARG A 140 -23.91 4.44 14.86
N ARG A 141 -22.59 4.65 14.96
CA ARG A 141 -21.95 5.03 16.22
C ARG A 141 -22.44 6.36 16.77
N TRP A 142 -22.54 7.40 15.94
CA TRP A 142 -23.04 8.71 16.36
C TRP A 142 -24.46 8.62 16.95
N ARG A 143 -25.34 7.82 16.33
CA ARG A 143 -26.69 7.57 16.85
C ARG A 143 -26.66 6.85 18.19
N GLN A 144 -25.79 5.86 18.36
CA GLN A 144 -25.66 5.12 19.62
C GLN A 144 -25.15 6.01 20.74
N GLN A 145 -24.10 6.81 20.49
CA GLN A 145 -23.55 7.75 21.46
C GLN A 145 -24.56 8.83 21.90
N ARG A 146 -25.48 9.24 21.01
CA ARG A 146 -26.54 10.22 21.37
C ARG A 146 -27.73 9.60 22.10
N ARG A 147 -27.98 8.30 21.94
CA ARG A 147 -29.12 7.61 22.56
C ARG A 147 -28.80 7.06 23.95
N CYS A 148 -27.55 6.67 24.18
CA CYS A 148 -27.10 6.07 25.43
C CYS A 148 -26.30 7.10 26.23
N VAL A 149 -26.77 7.47 27.42
CA VAL A 149 -26.10 8.42 28.32
C VAL A 149 -24.72 7.90 28.75
N ASP A 150 -24.61 6.60 29.01
CA ASP A 150 -23.37 5.91 29.41
C ASP A 150 -22.73 5.12 28.25
N PHE A 151 -22.70 5.70 27.04
CA PHE A 151 -22.10 5.03 25.90
C PHE A 151 -20.58 4.82 26.10
N ASP A 152 -20.16 3.56 26.19
CA ASP A 152 -18.75 3.18 26.23
C ASP A 152 -18.26 2.66 24.87
N PRO A 153 -17.35 3.37 24.18
CA PRO A 153 -16.71 2.92 22.94
C PRO A 153 -15.98 1.58 23.03
N SER A 154 -15.58 1.14 24.22
CA SER A 154 -14.87 -0.13 24.43
C SER A 154 -15.77 -1.35 24.18
N THR A 155 -17.08 -1.15 24.20
CA THR A 155 -18.09 -2.19 23.93
C THR A 155 -18.30 -2.45 22.43
N LEU A 156 -17.66 -1.68 21.55
CA LEU A 156 -17.83 -1.82 20.11
C LEU A 156 -17.11 -3.07 19.58
N GLU A 157 -17.90 -4.00 19.07
CA GLU A 157 -17.38 -5.26 18.54
C GLU A 157 -16.86 -5.16 17.11
N TYR A 158 -15.92 -6.05 16.79
CA TYR A 158 -15.44 -6.29 15.43
C TYR A 158 -16.41 -7.24 14.68
N GLY A 159 -17.52 -6.66 14.22
CA GLY A 159 -18.58 -7.35 13.50
C GLY A 159 -18.31 -7.53 12.00
N LYS A 160 -19.28 -8.10 11.28
CA LYS A 160 -19.19 -8.39 9.83
C LYS A 160 -18.95 -7.14 8.99
N LEU A 161 -19.62 -6.03 9.32
CA LEU A 161 -19.50 -4.77 8.57
C LEU A 161 -18.10 -4.18 8.70
N GLU A 162 -17.51 -4.24 9.89
CA GLU A 162 -16.14 -3.81 10.17
C GLU A 162 -15.13 -4.66 9.39
N LYS A 163 -15.35 -5.98 9.26
CA LYS A 163 -14.49 -6.85 8.45
C LYS A 163 -14.52 -6.47 6.97
N ILE A 164 -15.72 -6.30 6.42
CA ILE A 164 -15.90 -5.95 5.00
C ILE A 164 -15.32 -4.57 4.72
N TYR A 165 -15.64 -3.59 5.58
CA TYR A 165 -15.10 -2.24 5.48
C TYR A 165 -13.57 -2.24 5.56
N TRP A 166 -12.97 -3.01 6.47
CA TRP A 166 -11.53 -3.11 6.57
C TRP A 166 -10.89 -3.71 5.32
N PHE A 167 -11.46 -4.80 4.80
CA PHE A 167 -11.00 -5.41 3.56
C PHE A 167 -11.03 -4.41 2.40
N LEU A 168 -12.18 -3.76 2.18
CA LEU A 168 -12.33 -2.76 1.12
C LEU A 168 -11.37 -1.58 1.32
N TYR A 169 -11.23 -1.09 2.55
CA TYR A 169 -10.30 -0.01 2.86
C TYR A 169 -8.85 -0.33 2.47
N ILE A 170 -8.37 -1.53 2.80
CA ILE A 170 -7.01 -1.95 2.45
C ILE A 170 -6.84 -2.15 0.94
N VAL A 171 -7.83 -2.78 0.29
CA VAL A 171 -7.82 -3.05 -1.14
C VAL A 171 -7.84 -1.74 -1.92
N THR A 172 -8.82 -0.88 -1.70
CA THR A 172 -8.95 0.41 -2.39
C THR A 172 -7.77 1.33 -2.11
N SER A 173 -7.23 1.40 -0.88
CA SER A 173 -6.07 2.25 -0.62
C SER A 173 -4.87 1.87 -1.50
N SER A 174 -4.61 0.57 -1.61
CA SER A 174 -3.48 0.06 -2.39
C SER A 174 -3.75 0.14 -3.90
N LEU A 175 -4.99 -0.13 -4.31
CA LEU A 175 -5.40 -0.11 -5.70
C LEU A 175 -5.45 1.32 -6.26
N ALA A 176 -5.95 2.29 -5.50
CA ALA A 176 -6.00 3.71 -5.88
C ALA A 176 -4.61 4.25 -6.27
N LEU A 177 -3.62 4.09 -5.38
CA LEU A 177 -2.23 4.47 -5.67
C LEU A 177 -1.67 3.67 -6.86
N GLY A 178 -1.97 2.37 -6.92
CA GLY A 178 -1.55 1.50 -8.00
C GLY A 178 -2.08 1.96 -9.36
N VAL A 179 -3.36 2.31 -9.44
CA VAL A 179 -4.06 2.82 -10.62
C VAL A 179 -3.46 4.15 -11.05
N THR A 180 -3.25 5.10 -10.14
CA THR A 180 -2.64 6.38 -10.48
C THR A 180 -1.24 6.20 -11.08
N VAL A 181 -0.36 5.47 -10.40
CA VAL A 181 1.03 5.28 -10.87
C VAL A 181 1.08 4.50 -12.17
N THR A 182 0.31 3.40 -12.28
CA THR A 182 0.26 2.58 -13.50
C THR A 182 -0.34 3.36 -14.66
N TYR A 183 -1.36 4.19 -14.41
CA TYR A 183 -1.96 5.01 -15.44
C TYR A 183 -0.93 5.98 -16.03
N TRP A 184 -0.33 6.84 -15.19
CA TRP A 184 0.61 7.85 -15.66
C TRP A 184 1.93 7.27 -16.17
N GLY A 185 2.36 6.13 -15.63
CA GLY A 185 3.63 5.49 -16.01
C GLY A 185 3.54 4.57 -17.23
N LEU A 186 2.42 3.87 -17.44
CA LEU A 186 2.31 2.76 -18.39
C LEU A 186 1.10 2.79 -19.33
N VAL A 187 -0.01 3.45 -18.96
CA VAL A 187 -1.27 3.40 -19.75
C VAL A 187 -1.54 4.69 -20.49
N HIS A 188 -1.21 5.85 -19.91
CA HIS A 188 -1.43 7.16 -20.51
C HIS A 188 -0.66 7.24 -21.82
N ASP A 189 -1.36 7.66 -22.87
CA ASP A 189 -0.81 7.81 -24.21
C ASP A 189 -1.39 9.11 -24.76
N PRO A 190 -0.57 10.16 -24.93
CA PRO A 190 -1.06 11.47 -25.34
C PRO A 190 -1.69 11.47 -26.75
N LYS A 191 -1.55 10.40 -27.54
CA LYS A 191 -2.23 10.26 -28.84
C LYS A 191 -3.70 9.89 -28.70
N ILE A 192 -4.09 9.25 -27.61
CA ILE A 192 -5.44 8.68 -27.41
C ILE A 192 -6.10 9.10 -26.10
N HIS A 193 -5.33 9.61 -25.14
CA HIS A 193 -5.79 10.03 -23.83
C HIS A 193 -5.57 11.53 -23.69
N HIS A 194 -6.66 12.28 -23.65
CA HIS A 194 -6.62 13.70 -23.32
C HIS A 194 -6.48 13.86 -21.81
N VAL A 195 -5.57 14.75 -21.39
CA VAL A 195 -5.46 15.17 -19.99
C VAL A 195 -6.55 16.21 -19.70
N ASP A 196 -7.79 15.74 -19.65
CA ASP A 196 -8.97 16.54 -19.37
C ASP A 196 -9.38 16.45 -17.88
N PRO A 197 -10.32 17.30 -17.41
CA PRO A 197 -10.76 17.28 -16.02
C PRO A 197 -11.22 15.91 -15.54
N LEU A 198 -11.90 15.13 -16.40
CA LEU A 198 -12.33 13.79 -16.04
C LEU A 198 -11.15 12.84 -15.82
N ASN A 199 -10.15 12.91 -16.69
CA ASN A 199 -8.94 12.08 -16.61
C ASN A 199 -8.18 12.33 -15.29
N ILE A 200 -8.00 13.60 -14.93
CA ILE A 200 -7.42 13.98 -13.64
C ILE A 200 -8.29 13.47 -12.49
N LEU A 201 -9.62 13.63 -12.59
CA LEU A 201 -10.55 13.23 -11.53
C LEU A 201 -10.48 11.73 -11.23
N ILE A 202 -10.54 10.86 -12.24
CA ILE A 202 -10.59 9.41 -12.03
C ILE A 202 -9.23 8.82 -11.63
N HIS A 203 -8.12 9.44 -12.04
CA HIS A 203 -6.78 8.91 -11.76
C HIS A 203 -6.09 9.59 -10.58
N VAL A 204 -6.17 10.91 -10.42
CA VAL A 204 -5.46 11.63 -9.34
C VAL A 204 -6.33 11.72 -8.08
N SER A 205 -7.59 12.14 -8.22
CA SER A 205 -8.46 12.33 -7.04
C SER A 205 -8.72 11.03 -6.30
N ASN A 206 -8.75 9.90 -7.00
CA ASN A 206 -8.85 8.56 -6.43
C ASN A 206 -7.79 8.31 -5.33
N SER A 207 -6.50 8.47 -5.68
CA SER A 207 -5.39 8.36 -4.73
C SER A 207 -5.44 9.43 -3.64
N LEU A 208 -5.81 10.66 -4.00
CA LEU A 208 -5.91 11.76 -3.04
C LEU A 208 -6.96 11.46 -1.95
N LEU A 209 -8.14 10.97 -2.34
CA LEU A 209 -9.22 10.61 -1.41
C LEU A 209 -8.75 9.51 -0.45
N MET A 210 -8.10 8.46 -0.94
CA MET A 210 -7.58 7.39 -0.08
C MET A 210 -6.43 7.86 0.83
N LEU A 211 -5.54 8.73 0.37
CA LEU A 211 -4.48 9.30 1.21
C LEU A 211 -5.04 10.21 2.31
N LEU A 212 -6.07 11.01 2.01
CA LEU A 212 -6.77 11.81 3.02
C LEU A 212 -7.43 10.91 4.06
N ASP A 213 -8.12 9.86 3.63
CA ASP A 213 -8.74 8.87 4.52
C ASP A 213 -7.66 8.14 5.35
N LEU A 214 -6.51 7.83 4.78
CA LEU A 214 -5.36 7.31 5.51
C LEU A 214 -4.94 8.27 6.62
N CYS A 215 -4.79 9.56 6.35
CA CYS A 215 -4.34 10.52 7.36
C CYS A 215 -5.34 10.73 8.51
N VAL A 216 -6.64 10.75 8.23
CA VAL A 216 -7.67 11.14 9.22
C VAL A 216 -8.18 9.96 10.04
N THR A 217 -8.31 8.78 9.44
CA THR A 217 -9.13 7.70 9.99
C THR A 217 -8.35 6.80 10.95
N GLY A 218 -9.03 6.25 11.95
CA GLY A 218 -8.44 5.32 12.91
C GLY A 218 -8.22 3.89 12.39
N VAL A 219 -8.50 3.62 11.12
CA VAL A 219 -8.48 2.27 10.55
C VAL A 219 -7.04 1.71 10.58
N PRO A 220 -6.85 0.49 11.08
CA PRO A 220 -5.54 -0.14 11.13
C PRO A 220 -5.09 -0.52 9.71
N PHE A 221 -3.87 -0.14 9.37
CA PHE A 221 -3.21 -0.57 8.14
C PHE A 221 -2.15 -1.61 8.53
N GLU A 222 -2.38 -2.88 8.19
CA GLU A 222 -1.53 -3.98 8.64
C GLU A 222 -0.79 -4.63 7.46
N LEU A 223 0.51 -4.82 7.62
CA LEU A 223 1.36 -5.44 6.61
C LEU A 223 0.93 -6.88 6.27
N ARG A 224 0.18 -7.57 7.14
CA ARG A 224 -0.37 -8.92 6.87
C ARG A 224 -1.41 -8.97 5.76
N CYS A 225 -2.01 -7.83 5.43
CA CYS A 225 -3.03 -7.70 4.41
C CYS A 225 -2.47 -7.41 3.02
N PHE A 226 -1.14 -7.43 2.83
CA PHE A 226 -0.48 -7.07 1.58
C PHE A 226 -0.94 -7.85 0.35
N TRP A 227 -1.48 -9.05 0.53
CA TRP A 227 -1.95 -9.92 -0.54
C TRP A 227 -3.43 -9.71 -0.91
N TRP A 228 -4.19 -8.91 -0.14
CA TRP A 228 -5.61 -8.68 -0.41
C TRP A 228 -5.86 -7.92 -1.71
N CYS A 229 -5.09 -6.85 -1.96
CA CYS A 229 -5.20 -6.09 -3.20
C CYS A 229 -4.73 -6.90 -4.43
N PRO A 230 -3.55 -7.57 -4.40
CA PRO A 230 -3.16 -8.50 -5.46
C PRO A 230 -4.20 -9.58 -5.77
N LEU A 231 -4.88 -10.13 -4.76
CA LEU A 231 -5.97 -11.09 -4.97
C LEU A 231 -7.12 -10.46 -5.76
N MET A 232 -7.57 -9.25 -5.39
CA MET A 232 -8.64 -8.55 -6.09
C MET A 232 -8.25 -8.25 -7.55
N VAL A 233 -7.01 -7.84 -7.80
CA VAL A 233 -6.53 -7.59 -9.18
C VAL A 233 -6.35 -8.89 -9.96
N SER A 234 -6.02 -10.00 -9.32
CA SER A 234 -5.98 -11.32 -9.98
C SER A 234 -7.37 -11.72 -10.50
N LEU A 235 -8.44 -11.38 -9.77
CA LEU A 235 -9.82 -11.58 -10.25
C LEU A 235 -10.11 -10.72 -11.50
N TYR A 236 -9.62 -9.47 -11.52
CA TYR A 236 -9.72 -8.63 -12.72
C TYR A 236 -8.94 -9.20 -13.90
N VAL A 237 -7.72 -9.70 -13.68
CA VAL A 237 -6.92 -10.33 -14.73
C VAL A 237 -7.65 -11.55 -15.31
N LEU A 238 -8.22 -12.41 -14.46
CA LEU A 238 -9.05 -13.53 -14.90
C LEU A 238 -10.27 -13.06 -15.70
N PHE A 239 -10.99 -12.05 -15.21
CA PHE A 239 -12.09 -11.44 -15.94
C PHE A 239 -11.65 -10.94 -17.32
N SER A 240 -10.53 -10.23 -17.41
CA SER A 240 -10.03 -9.68 -18.67
C SER A 240 -9.66 -10.76 -19.70
N LEU A 241 -9.13 -11.89 -19.24
CA LEU A 241 -8.81 -13.04 -20.08
C LEU A 241 -10.09 -13.70 -20.62
N VAL A 242 -11.08 -13.93 -19.75
CA VAL A 242 -12.38 -14.49 -20.15
C VAL A 242 -13.11 -13.53 -21.10
N TYR A 243 -13.07 -12.23 -20.82
CA TYR A 243 -13.66 -11.19 -21.68
C TYR A 243 -13.04 -11.19 -23.07
N TYR A 244 -11.71 -11.29 -23.16
CA TYR A 244 -11.01 -11.43 -24.43
C TYR A 244 -11.40 -12.72 -25.16
N ALA A 245 -11.39 -13.86 -24.48
CA ALA A 245 -11.75 -15.16 -25.06
C ALA A 245 -13.20 -15.19 -25.59
N ALA A 246 -14.09 -14.40 -25.00
CA ALA A 246 -15.47 -14.22 -25.47
C ALA A 246 -15.62 -13.22 -26.64
N GLY A 247 -14.52 -12.71 -27.20
CA GLY A 247 -14.54 -11.73 -28.29
C GLY A 247 -14.81 -10.29 -27.84
N GLY A 248 -14.61 -9.98 -26.56
CA GLY A 248 -14.85 -8.65 -26.00
C GLY A 248 -14.03 -7.55 -26.66
N LEU A 249 -14.62 -6.36 -26.78
CA LEU A 249 -14.03 -5.15 -27.38
C LEU A 249 -14.04 -3.97 -26.40
N ASP A 250 -13.06 -3.08 -26.49
CA ASP A 250 -13.03 -1.80 -25.77
C ASP A 250 -13.99 -0.76 -26.41
N LYS A 251 -13.98 0.47 -25.89
CA LYS A 251 -14.82 1.57 -26.42
C LYS A 251 -14.45 2.00 -27.86
N ARG A 252 -13.30 1.57 -28.38
CA ARG A 252 -12.81 1.89 -29.74
C ARG A 252 -12.83 0.67 -30.67
N GLY A 253 -13.52 -0.41 -30.25
CA GLY A 253 -13.64 -1.63 -31.05
C GLY A 253 -12.36 -2.47 -31.11
N GLN A 254 -11.43 -2.31 -30.17
CA GLN A 254 -10.21 -3.09 -30.08
C GLN A 254 -10.36 -4.24 -29.09
N HIS A 255 -9.73 -5.40 -29.34
CA HIS A 255 -9.73 -6.53 -28.39
C HIS A 255 -8.93 -6.27 -27.09
N LYS A 256 -8.29 -5.11 -26.97
CA LYS A 256 -7.39 -4.75 -25.87
C LYS A 256 -8.08 -3.72 -24.98
N ILE A 257 -8.39 -4.08 -23.74
CA ILE A 257 -8.97 -3.14 -22.76
C ILE A 257 -7.96 -2.02 -22.44
N TYR A 258 -6.69 -2.40 -22.29
CA TYR A 258 -5.55 -1.50 -22.15
C TYR A 258 -4.47 -1.94 -23.13
N ASN A 259 -3.71 -1.02 -23.71
CA ASN A 259 -2.62 -1.35 -24.63
C ASN A 259 -1.54 -2.24 -24.00
N ILE A 260 -1.38 -2.17 -22.67
CA ILE A 260 -0.46 -3.00 -21.90
C ILE A 260 -1.01 -4.41 -21.57
N LEU A 261 -2.31 -4.61 -21.75
CA LEU A 261 -3.03 -5.85 -21.46
C LEU A 261 -3.53 -6.46 -22.78
N ASP A 262 -2.58 -7.06 -23.51
CA ASP A 262 -2.76 -7.56 -24.86
C ASP A 262 -2.74 -9.09 -24.88
N TRP A 263 -3.91 -9.73 -24.78
CA TRP A 263 -4.01 -11.18 -24.73
C TRP A 263 -3.69 -11.89 -26.06
N GLU A 264 -3.54 -11.14 -27.17
CA GLU A 264 -2.95 -11.68 -28.41
C GLU A 264 -1.45 -11.99 -28.24
N LYS A 265 -0.81 -11.35 -27.25
CA LYS A 265 0.61 -11.52 -26.87
C LYS A 265 0.71 -11.98 -25.41
N PRO A 266 0.29 -13.22 -25.09
CA PRO A 266 0.09 -13.68 -23.73
C PRO A 266 1.37 -13.63 -22.90
N GLU A 267 2.55 -13.89 -23.48
CA GLU A 267 3.82 -13.84 -22.75
C GLU A 267 4.11 -12.45 -22.18
N ARG A 268 3.88 -11.39 -22.98
CA ARG A 268 4.07 -10.01 -22.54
C ARG A 268 3.02 -9.64 -21.49
N THR A 269 1.77 -10.03 -21.72
CA THR A 269 0.66 -9.72 -20.82
C THR A 269 0.82 -10.38 -19.46
N ILE A 270 1.23 -11.65 -19.42
CA ILE A 270 1.54 -12.35 -18.17
C ILE A 270 2.66 -11.64 -17.41
N LEU A 271 3.72 -11.19 -18.09
CA LEU A 271 4.81 -10.46 -17.47
C LEU A 271 4.34 -9.11 -16.87
N VAL A 272 3.52 -8.36 -17.60
CA VAL A 272 2.92 -7.10 -17.13
C VAL A 272 2.01 -7.36 -15.91
N CYS A 273 1.15 -8.37 -15.96
CA CYS A 273 0.29 -8.74 -14.84
C CYS A 273 1.11 -9.15 -13.61
N ALA A 274 2.13 -10.01 -13.77
CA ALA A 274 3.00 -10.42 -12.68
C ALA A 274 3.74 -9.22 -12.06
N GLY A 275 4.28 -8.33 -12.89
CA GLY A 275 4.90 -7.08 -12.44
C GLY A 275 3.92 -6.18 -11.69
N GLY A 276 2.69 -6.04 -12.20
CA GLY A 276 1.62 -5.27 -11.55
C GLY A 276 1.21 -5.83 -10.19
N LEU A 277 1.10 -7.15 -10.04
CA LEU A 277 0.80 -7.79 -8.75
C LEU A 277 1.90 -7.57 -7.71
N VAL A 278 3.17 -7.69 -8.12
CA VAL A 278 4.32 -7.37 -7.26
C VAL A 278 4.33 -5.89 -6.88
N PHE A 279 4.06 -5.01 -7.85
CA PHE A 279 3.97 -3.57 -7.63
C PHE A 279 2.89 -3.21 -6.61
N LEU A 280 1.71 -3.83 -6.68
CA LEU A 280 0.62 -3.60 -5.69
C LEU A 280 1.01 -4.03 -4.28
N ALA A 281 1.75 -5.14 -4.13
CA ALA A 281 2.30 -5.55 -2.85
C ALA A 281 3.31 -4.51 -2.30
N ILE A 282 4.16 -3.94 -3.16
CA ILE A 282 5.08 -2.86 -2.79
C ILE A 282 4.30 -1.61 -2.38
N THR A 283 3.29 -1.20 -3.14
CA THR A 283 2.43 -0.06 -2.83
C THR A 283 1.75 -0.21 -1.47
N HIS A 284 1.25 -1.41 -1.15
CA HIS A 284 0.72 -1.71 0.18
C HIS A 284 1.77 -1.53 1.29
N CYS A 285 3.00 -2.03 1.07
CA CYS A 285 4.09 -1.83 2.03
C CYS A 285 4.40 -0.34 2.25
N LEU A 286 4.40 0.48 1.18
CA LEU A 286 4.61 1.93 1.29
C LEU A 286 3.49 2.60 2.10
N LEU A 287 2.23 2.29 1.80
CA LEU A 287 1.08 2.78 2.57
C LEU A 287 1.13 2.37 4.03
N TYR A 288 1.56 1.15 4.32
CA TYR A 288 1.79 0.69 5.68
C TYR A 288 2.81 1.60 6.40
N PHE A 289 3.94 1.94 5.78
CA PHE A 289 4.92 2.84 6.38
C PHE A 289 4.35 4.25 6.61
N ILE A 290 3.56 4.77 5.68
CA ILE A 290 2.86 6.05 5.84
C ILE A 290 1.88 6.00 7.01
N ALA A 291 1.07 4.93 7.12
CA ALA A 291 0.14 4.73 8.22
C ALA A 291 0.85 4.62 9.57
N ARG A 292 2.00 3.93 9.63
CA ARG A 292 2.83 3.85 10.85
C ARG A 292 3.43 5.21 11.21
N PHE A 293 3.84 6.00 10.23
CA PHE A 293 4.30 7.37 10.46
C PHE A 293 3.18 8.25 11.01
N ARG A 294 1.99 8.21 10.39
CA ARG A 294 0.77 8.86 10.89
C ARG A 294 0.49 8.50 12.34
N ASP A 295 0.47 7.20 12.66
CA ASP A 295 0.20 6.73 14.02
C ASP A 295 1.20 7.30 15.04
N ARG A 296 2.50 7.24 14.73
CA ARG A 296 3.56 7.81 15.59
C ARG A 296 3.41 9.32 15.74
N ALA A 297 3.03 10.04 14.69
CA ALA A 297 2.83 11.48 14.73
C ALA A 297 1.68 11.85 15.68
N TYR A 298 0.55 11.13 15.61
CA TYR A 298 -0.58 11.34 16.52
C TYR A 298 -0.24 10.98 17.97
N GLU A 299 0.46 9.87 18.21
CA GLU A 299 0.92 9.47 19.54
C GLU A 299 1.90 10.50 20.14
N ARG A 300 2.83 11.04 19.35
CA ARG A 300 3.74 12.10 19.77
C ARG A 300 2.96 13.37 20.14
N ARG A 301 2.03 13.80 19.28
CA ARG A 301 1.19 14.98 19.56
C ARG A 301 0.36 14.80 20.84
N ARG A 302 -0.25 13.62 21.04
CA ARG A 302 -1.03 13.33 22.25
C ARG A 302 -0.16 13.42 23.52
N ARG A 303 1.05 12.85 23.49
CA ARG A 303 2.00 12.94 24.61
C ARG A 303 2.38 14.38 24.95
N LEU A 304 2.66 15.19 23.94
CA LEU A 304 3.00 16.62 24.13
C LEU A 304 1.87 17.42 24.78
N ILE A 305 0.61 17.17 24.37
CA ILE A 305 -0.57 17.81 24.97
C ILE A 305 -0.69 17.41 26.44
N VAL A 306 -0.60 16.12 26.75
CA VAL A 306 -0.69 15.62 28.13
C VAL A 306 0.41 16.20 29.01
N SER A 307 1.66 16.24 28.53
CA SER A 307 2.77 16.84 29.29
C SER A 307 2.56 18.35 29.53
N ALA A 308 2.06 19.08 28.53
CA ALA A 308 1.78 20.52 28.68
C ALA A 308 0.67 20.78 29.70
N THR A 309 -0.40 19.99 29.68
CA THR A 309 -1.49 20.09 30.66
C THR A 309 -1.02 19.76 32.07
N GLN A 310 -0.22 18.71 32.25
CA GLN A 310 0.32 18.33 33.56
C GLN A 310 1.27 19.41 34.12
N ASN A 311 2.11 20.02 33.28
CA ASN A 311 2.99 21.10 33.69
C ASN A 311 2.19 22.35 34.09
N GLY A 312 1.18 22.74 33.30
CA GLY A 312 0.31 23.87 33.64
C GLY A 312 -0.43 23.69 34.96
N CYS A 313 -0.98 22.50 35.23
CA CYS A 313 -1.62 22.22 36.53
C CYS A 313 -0.65 22.27 37.71
N LYS A 314 0.61 21.86 37.53
CA LYS A 314 1.65 21.97 38.57
C LYS A 314 1.99 23.43 38.85
N GLU A 315 2.21 24.25 37.82
CA GLU A 315 2.51 25.68 37.95
C GLU A 315 1.36 26.45 38.63
N GLU A 316 0.10 26.12 38.32
CA GLU A 316 -1.06 26.72 38.98
C GLU A 316 -1.15 26.30 40.46
N ALA A 317 -0.88 25.03 40.78
CA ALA A 317 -0.89 24.56 42.16
C ALA A 317 0.21 25.21 43.01
N GLU A 318 1.40 25.42 42.44
CA GLU A 318 2.50 26.14 43.09
C GLU A 318 2.16 27.62 43.33
N ARG A 319 1.54 28.29 42.35
CA ARG A 319 1.06 29.67 42.52
C ARG A 319 0.06 29.81 43.66
N ARG A 320 -0.97 28.96 43.71
CA ARG A 320 -1.97 28.98 44.80
C ARG A 320 -1.36 28.73 46.16
N LYS A 321 -0.36 27.83 46.24
CA LYS A 321 0.36 27.55 47.49
C LYS A 321 1.15 28.77 47.97
N ASN A 322 1.80 29.49 47.04
CA ASN A 322 2.53 30.70 47.37
C ASN A 322 1.58 31.82 47.82
N GLU A 323 0.47 32.07 47.10
CA GLU A 323 -0.53 33.07 47.48
C GLU A 323 -1.15 32.81 48.86
N SER A 324 -1.44 31.55 49.20
CA SER A 324 -1.95 31.17 50.52
C SER A 324 -0.90 31.27 51.65
N SER A 325 0.39 31.46 51.33
CA SER A 325 1.44 31.66 52.33
C SER A 325 1.66 33.13 52.69
N TYR A 326 1.01 34.06 51.98
CA TYR A 326 1.07 35.51 52.23
C TYR A 326 -0.18 36.07 52.93
N VAL A 327 -1.16 35.21 53.22
CA VAL A 327 -2.35 35.48 54.05
C VAL A 327 -2.16 34.73 55.36
#